data_AF-A0A522F281-F1
#
_entry.id   AF-A0A522F281-F1
#
_cell.length_a   1.000
_cell.length_b   1.000
_cell.length_c   1.000
_cell.angle_alpha   90.00
_cell.angle_beta   90.00
_cell.angle_gamma   90.00
#
_symmetry.space_group_name_H-M   'P 1'
#
loop_
_entity.id
_entity.type
_entity.pdbx_description
1 polymer ?
#
loop_
_entity_poly.entity_id
_entity_poly.type
_entity_poly.pdbx_seq_one_letter_code
_entity_poly.pdbx_strand_id
1 'polypeptide(L)'
;MTKTSKFTDQDLVVFFSQMLNDYRKCEKELKLKTASEIYGYLYTSLDREMTSAAGYFSNLDAQEREIVFKTFNAIFYALPIYHQLSPIEQEQFKVTPISVAPINSFSWFQLDTTEARSWIKISQLTGSYGNKIPFNSPQREASNPSSTVATIINSLLFVVGPLTLFAMWPLMASFVPSDLVFEIIVCSTSAATGVLGLLSIVNLVNLWADGIERMWHHEGWQKPVLELVTSLVVGLGSLALFCLVPGQFLLLVAFWGKSLLALATLIITAIATPLIGASMGANLVEHCYSNKEAIDPKDPQRYGLSDSETQHLLELNHDPITVKCAIVALRSEIAEIQNNDDPTPGFFNRHSGSGKTMQVLLDQVRELRRGTIFEVEVGDLYFDCRMQTNPSVELQPALLN
;
A
#
# COMPACT_ATOMS: atom_id res chain seq x y z
N MET A 1 9.60 -3.05 -36.07
CA MET A 1 10.17 -2.71 -34.75
C MET A 1 9.35 -3.45 -33.71
N THR A 2 9.86 -4.55 -33.18
CA THR A 2 9.28 -5.21 -32.02
C THR A 2 9.62 -4.37 -30.78
N LYS A 3 8.59 -3.95 -30.04
CA LYS A 3 8.76 -3.17 -28.81
C LYS A 3 9.42 -4.08 -27.77
N THR A 4 10.67 -3.81 -27.41
CA THR A 4 11.33 -4.49 -26.30
C THR A 4 10.60 -4.11 -25.01
N SER A 5 10.25 -5.11 -24.21
CA SER A 5 9.64 -4.91 -22.88
C SER A 5 10.74 -4.75 -21.84
N LYS A 6 10.52 -3.85 -20.87
CA LYS A 6 11.37 -3.72 -19.67
C LYS A 6 10.85 -4.63 -18.57
N PHE A 7 11.74 -5.15 -17.71
CA PHE A 7 11.36 -5.88 -16.51
C PHE A 7 10.92 -4.88 -15.43
N THR A 8 9.61 -4.81 -15.19
CA THR A 8 9.01 -3.83 -14.27
C THR A 8 8.90 -4.37 -12.85
N ASP A 9 8.67 -3.49 -11.87
CA ASP A 9 8.43 -3.91 -10.48
C ASP A 9 7.17 -4.80 -10.35
N GLN A 10 6.20 -4.66 -11.26
CA GLN A 10 5.04 -5.57 -11.32
C GLN A 10 5.46 -6.97 -11.76
N ASP A 11 6.37 -7.07 -12.74
CA ASP A 11 6.92 -8.35 -13.20
C ASP A 11 7.74 -9.02 -12.10
N LEU A 12 8.48 -8.24 -11.32
CA LEU A 12 9.22 -8.71 -10.14
C LEU A 12 8.30 -9.38 -9.12
N VAL A 13 7.16 -8.78 -8.78
CA VAL A 13 6.21 -9.34 -7.80
C VAL A 13 5.66 -10.69 -8.28
N VAL A 14 5.29 -10.77 -9.57
CA VAL A 14 4.80 -12.02 -10.18
C VAL A 14 5.90 -13.07 -10.20
N PHE A 15 7.10 -12.69 -10.62
CA PHE A 15 8.27 -13.57 -10.67
C PHE A 15 8.64 -14.13 -9.29
N PHE A 16 8.69 -13.26 -8.29
CA PHE A 16 8.99 -13.61 -6.90
C PHE A 16 7.96 -14.61 -6.35
N SER A 17 6.68 -14.33 -6.53
CA SER A 17 5.59 -15.21 -6.07
C SER A 17 5.68 -16.60 -6.71
N GLN A 18 5.99 -16.66 -8.01
CA GLN A 18 6.11 -17.91 -8.72
C GLN A 18 7.35 -18.71 -8.30
N MET A 19 8.49 -18.03 -8.12
CA MET A 19 9.72 -18.63 -7.61
C MET A 19 9.52 -19.29 -6.24
N LEU A 20 8.83 -18.62 -5.31
CA LEU A 20 8.53 -19.21 -4.00
C LEU A 20 7.58 -20.41 -4.09
N ASN A 21 6.62 -20.39 -5.01
CA ASN A 21 5.74 -21.54 -5.25
C ASN A 21 6.52 -22.74 -5.81
N ASP A 22 7.38 -22.50 -6.81
CA ASP A 22 8.25 -23.55 -7.39
C ASP A 22 9.21 -24.11 -6.34
N TYR A 23 9.76 -23.26 -5.45
CA TYR A 23 10.58 -23.70 -4.32
C TYR A 23 9.80 -24.61 -3.35
N ARG A 24 8.62 -24.18 -2.91
CA ARG A 24 7.75 -24.99 -2.03
C ARG A 24 7.37 -26.33 -2.67
N LYS A 25 7.20 -26.35 -3.99
CA LYS A 25 6.95 -27.58 -4.76
C LYS A 25 8.17 -28.50 -4.76
N CYS A 26 9.37 -27.96 -4.94
CA CYS A 26 10.63 -28.73 -4.84
C CYS A 26 10.74 -29.44 -3.49
N GLU A 27 10.44 -28.72 -2.41
CA GLU A 27 10.53 -29.22 -1.04
C GLU A 27 9.45 -30.26 -0.74
N LYS A 28 8.17 -29.96 -1.05
CA LYS A 28 7.03 -30.77 -0.61
C LYS A 28 6.70 -31.92 -1.55
N GLU A 29 6.71 -31.68 -2.87
CA GLU A 29 6.25 -32.65 -3.87
C GLU A 29 7.41 -33.47 -4.41
N LEU A 30 8.49 -32.81 -4.84
CA LEU A 30 9.65 -33.46 -5.44
C LEU A 30 10.65 -33.99 -4.41
N LYS A 31 10.55 -33.53 -3.16
CA LYS A 31 11.42 -33.92 -2.03
C LYS A 31 12.91 -33.72 -2.34
N LEU A 32 13.25 -32.69 -3.11
CA LEU A 32 14.64 -32.29 -3.36
C LEU A 32 15.23 -31.80 -2.04
N LYS A 33 16.45 -32.25 -1.72
CA LYS A 33 17.06 -31.99 -0.40
C LYS A 33 18.30 -31.11 -0.46
N THR A 34 18.95 -31.03 -1.61
CA THR A 34 20.20 -30.27 -1.73
C THR A 34 19.96 -28.92 -2.41
N ALA A 35 20.71 -27.90 -1.99
CA ALA A 35 20.65 -26.57 -2.61
C ALA A 35 20.92 -26.63 -4.12
N SER A 36 21.84 -27.49 -4.57
CA SER A 36 22.18 -27.65 -5.99
C SER A 36 21.03 -28.23 -6.82
N GLU A 37 20.30 -29.23 -6.30
CA GLU A 37 19.15 -29.81 -6.99
C GLU A 37 18.02 -28.79 -7.13
N ILE A 38 17.72 -28.08 -6.04
CA ILE A 38 16.67 -27.05 -6.02
C ILE A 38 17.05 -25.91 -6.97
N TYR A 39 18.29 -25.42 -6.91
CA TYR A 39 18.78 -24.38 -7.82
C TYR A 39 18.67 -24.81 -9.29
N GLY A 40 19.12 -26.02 -9.62
CA GLY A 40 19.06 -26.54 -10.98
C GLY A 40 17.63 -26.63 -11.52
N TYR A 41 16.68 -27.07 -10.68
CA TYR A 41 15.26 -27.09 -11.04
C TYR A 41 14.71 -25.68 -11.29
N LEU A 42 14.92 -24.77 -10.34
CA LEU A 42 14.42 -23.39 -10.44
C LEU A 42 15.05 -22.65 -11.64
N TYR A 43 16.35 -22.84 -11.87
CA TYR A 43 17.06 -22.26 -13.01
C TYR A 43 16.53 -22.80 -14.34
N THR A 44 16.30 -24.11 -14.46
CA THR A 44 15.74 -24.71 -15.68
C THR A 44 14.33 -24.18 -15.96
N SER A 45 13.53 -23.96 -14.91
CA SER A 45 12.20 -23.32 -15.03
C SER A 45 12.32 -21.91 -15.60
N LEU A 46 13.24 -21.09 -15.06
CA LEU A 46 13.51 -19.73 -15.54
C LEU A 46 14.06 -19.71 -16.98
N ASP A 47 15.05 -20.55 -17.29
CA ASP A 47 15.65 -20.62 -18.63
C ASP A 47 14.61 -20.97 -19.70
N ARG A 48 13.72 -21.92 -19.39
CA ARG A 48 12.58 -22.25 -20.26
C ARG A 48 11.67 -21.05 -20.50
N GLU A 49 11.40 -20.22 -19.50
CA GLU A 49 10.58 -19.00 -19.65
C GLU A 49 11.29 -17.89 -20.46
N MET A 50 12.62 -17.81 -20.40
CA MET A 50 13.39 -16.85 -21.18
C MET A 50 13.60 -17.29 -22.65
N THR A 51 13.65 -18.60 -22.91
CA THR A 51 13.94 -19.17 -24.24
C THR A 51 12.70 -19.54 -25.03
N SER A 52 11.60 -19.91 -24.37
CA SER A 52 10.34 -20.25 -25.02
C SER A 52 9.74 -19.04 -25.74
N ALA A 53 9.32 -19.19 -27.00
CA ALA A 53 8.63 -18.13 -27.74
C ALA A 53 7.31 -17.69 -27.09
N ALA A 54 6.72 -18.54 -26.24
CA ALA A 54 5.51 -18.24 -25.46
C ALA A 54 5.81 -17.88 -23.99
N GLY A 55 7.08 -17.87 -23.59
CA GLY A 55 7.49 -17.56 -22.22
C GLY A 55 7.30 -16.10 -21.89
N TYR A 56 7.05 -15.80 -20.61
CA TYR A 56 6.72 -14.44 -20.16
C TYR A 56 7.87 -13.45 -20.42
N PHE A 57 9.11 -13.92 -20.33
CA PHE A 57 10.33 -13.11 -20.47
C PHE A 57 10.96 -13.18 -21.87
N SER A 58 10.30 -13.83 -22.83
CA SER A 58 10.84 -14.06 -24.17
C SER A 58 11.16 -12.78 -24.95
N ASN A 59 10.43 -11.70 -24.69
CA ASN A 59 10.59 -10.40 -25.36
C ASN A 59 11.51 -9.40 -24.63
N LEU A 60 12.11 -9.80 -23.50
CA LEU A 60 13.12 -8.99 -22.82
C LEU A 60 14.40 -8.94 -23.65
N ASP A 61 15.04 -7.77 -23.68
CA ASP A 61 16.37 -7.62 -24.27
C ASP A 61 17.45 -8.28 -23.39
N ALA A 62 18.68 -8.30 -23.87
CA ALA A 62 19.78 -8.96 -23.18
C ALA A 62 20.10 -8.34 -21.80
N GLN A 63 19.94 -7.02 -21.64
CA GLN A 63 20.22 -6.33 -20.38
C GLN A 63 19.13 -6.64 -19.35
N GLU A 64 17.87 -6.60 -19.77
CA GLU A 64 16.72 -6.91 -18.90
C GLU A 64 16.73 -8.39 -18.48
N ARG A 65 17.16 -9.31 -19.36
CA ARG A 65 17.37 -10.74 -18.98
C ARG A 65 18.46 -10.90 -17.93
N GLU A 66 19.53 -10.13 -17.99
CA GLU A 66 20.57 -10.13 -16.97
C GLU A 66 20.01 -9.66 -15.61
N ILE A 67 19.14 -8.65 -15.60
CA ILE A 67 18.44 -8.19 -14.38
C ILE A 67 17.56 -9.30 -13.81
N VAL A 68 16.79 -10.01 -14.64
CA VAL A 68 15.97 -11.15 -14.19
C VAL A 68 16.86 -12.25 -13.59
N PHE A 69 18.00 -12.56 -14.19
CA PHE A 69 18.92 -13.56 -13.65
C PHE A 69 19.56 -13.13 -12.32
N LYS A 70 19.93 -11.85 -12.18
CA LYS A 70 20.39 -11.30 -10.89
C LYS A 70 19.30 -11.37 -9.82
N THR A 71 18.08 -11.02 -10.19
CA THR A 71 16.89 -11.11 -9.32
C THR A 71 16.67 -12.55 -8.86
N PHE A 72 16.74 -13.51 -9.78
CA PHE A 72 16.64 -14.94 -9.48
C PHE A 72 17.66 -15.39 -8.43
N ASN A 73 18.93 -15.02 -8.61
CA ASN A 73 19.98 -15.37 -7.65
C ASN A 73 19.74 -14.69 -6.30
N ALA A 74 19.35 -13.42 -6.27
CA ALA A 74 19.02 -12.70 -5.04
C ALA A 74 17.89 -13.41 -4.25
N ILE A 75 16.84 -13.87 -4.94
CA ILE A 75 15.76 -14.65 -4.32
C ILE A 75 16.28 -15.99 -3.81
N PHE A 76 17.05 -16.71 -4.62
CA PHE A 76 17.56 -18.02 -4.25
C PHE A 76 18.48 -17.96 -3.02
N TYR A 77 19.39 -16.98 -2.97
CA TYR A 77 20.27 -16.76 -1.82
C TYR A 77 19.50 -16.36 -0.57
N ALA A 78 18.27 -15.86 -0.70
CA ALA A 78 17.41 -15.59 0.44
C ALA A 78 16.69 -16.82 1.01
N LEU A 79 16.71 -17.96 0.31
CA LEU A 79 16.00 -19.16 0.75
C LEU A 79 16.70 -19.85 1.93
N PRO A 80 15.94 -20.50 2.85
CA PRO A 80 16.51 -21.26 3.97
C PRO A 80 17.56 -22.28 3.56
N ILE A 81 17.33 -22.97 2.44
CA ILE A 81 18.22 -24.04 1.97
C ILE A 81 19.64 -23.54 1.66
N TYR A 82 19.77 -22.28 1.24
CA TYR A 82 21.08 -21.67 0.98
C TYR A 82 21.79 -21.30 2.29
N HIS A 83 21.05 -20.75 3.25
CA HIS A 83 21.58 -20.38 4.58
C HIS A 83 21.98 -21.57 5.44
N GLN A 84 21.45 -22.76 5.15
CA GLN A 84 21.86 -24.01 5.80
C GLN A 84 23.21 -24.56 5.30
N LEU A 85 23.71 -24.06 4.16
CA LEU A 85 25.03 -24.44 3.65
C LEU A 85 26.13 -23.86 4.55
N SER A 86 27.26 -24.55 4.63
CA SER A 86 28.45 -23.99 5.30
C SER A 86 28.97 -22.76 4.52
N PRO A 87 29.66 -21.80 5.18
CA PRO A 87 30.21 -20.62 4.48
C PRO A 87 31.10 -20.97 3.28
N ILE A 88 31.84 -22.08 3.37
CA ILE A 88 32.69 -22.58 2.26
C ILE A 88 31.82 -23.06 1.09
N GLU A 89 30.74 -23.78 1.37
CA GLU A 89 29.80 -24.23 0.33
C GLU A 89 29.07 -23.03 -0.28
N GLN A 90 28.68 -22.02 0.51
CA GLN A 90 28.07 -20.78 0.00
C GLN A 90 29.02 -20.02 -0.94
N GLU A 91 30.30 -19.90 -0.58
CA GLU A 91 31.33 -19.28 -1.43
C GLU A 91 31.62 -20.09 -2.70
N GLN A 92 31.54 -21.43 -2.62
CA GLN A 92 31.68 -22.32 -3.77
C GLN A 92 30.44 -22.33 -4.66
N PHE A 93 29.27 -22.00 -4.10
CA PHE A 93 28.01 -21.82 -4.81
C PHE A 93 27.97 -20.48 -5.58
N LYS A 94 29.10 -20.08 -6.16
CA LYS A 94 29.19 -18.97 -7.10
C LYS A 94 28.68 -19.45 -8.44
N VAL A 95 27.43 -19.13 -8.72
CA VAL A 95 26.83 -19.43 -10.01
C VAL A 95 27.44 -18.45 -11.00
N THR A 96 28.39 -18.93 -11.79
CA THR A 96 28.79 -18.19 -12.99
C THR A 96 27.58 -18.10 -13.90
N PRO A 97 27.15 -16.89 -14.32
CA PRO A 97 26.13 -16.77 -15.34
C PRO A 97 26.58 -17.66 -16.50
N ILE A 98 25.76 -18.66 -16.83
CA ILE A 98 26.05 -19.54 -17.96
C ILE A 98 26.07 -18.60 -19.15
N SER A 99 27.27 -18.27 -19.64
CA SER A 99 27.46 -17.60 -20.92
C SER A 99 26.56 -18.37 -21.87
N VAL A 100 25.54 -17.69 -22.42
CA VAL A 100 24.51 -18.27 -23.29
C VAL A 100 25.20 -18.69 -24.59
N ALA A 101 26.01 -19.73 -24.52
CA ALA A 101 26.34 -20.55 -25.66
C ALA A 101 25.00 -21.21 -26.04
N PRO A 102 24.57 -21.13 -27.30
CA PRO A 102 23.32 -21.73 -27.72
C PRO A 102 23.34 -23.22 -27.32
N ILE A 103 22.51 -23.57 -26.34
CA ILE A 103 22.42 -24.91 -25.76
C ILE A 103 21.73 -25.79 -26.80
N ASN A 104 22.49 -26.19 -27.82
CA ASN A 104 22.13 -27.35 -28.61
C ASN A 104 22.52 -28.57 -27.77
N SER A 105 21.50 -29.23 -27.19
CA SER A 105 21.53 -30.54 -26.54
C SER A 105 22.16 -30.63 -25.13
N PHE A 106 21.35 -30.40 -24.10
CA PHE A 106 21.44 -31.17 -22.86
C PHE A 106 20.13 -31.93 -22.65
N SER A 107 20.23 -33.27 -22.54
CA SER A 107 19.11 -34.22 -22.63
C SER A 107 18.69 -34.84 -21.29
N TRP A 108 19.00 -34.22 -20.16
CA TRP A 108 18.63 -34.74 -18.84
C TRP A 108 17.48 -33.92 -18.26
N PHE A 109 16.41 -34.64 -17.88
CA PHE A 109 15.05 -34.20 -17.52
C PHE A 109 14.10 -33.92 -18.69
N GLN A 110 13.46 -34.99 -19.19
CA GLN A 110 12.11 -34.88 -19.74
C GLN A 110 11.13 -34.56 -18.60
N LEU A 111 11.12 -33.31 -18.14
CA LEU A 111 10.08 -32.78 -17.29
C LEU A 111 8.81 -32.59 -18.12
N ASP A 112 7.68 -33.07 -17.59
CA ASP A 112 6.40 -33.08 -18.29
C ASP A 112 5.99 -31.66 -18.73
N THR A 113 5.71 -31.50 -20.02
CA THR A 113 5.31 -30.24 -20.68
C THR A 113 4.02 -29.62 -20.13
N THR A 114 3.28 -30.33 -19.29
CA THR A 114 2.13 -29.80 -18.54
C THR A 114 2.54 -28.68 -17.58
N GLU A 115 3.77 -28.65 -17.06
CA GLU A 115 4.22 -27.62 -16.11
C GLU A 115 4.50 -26.27 -16.77
N ALA A 116 4.96 -26.23 -18.03
CA ALA A 116 5.12 -24.97 -18.77
C ALA A 116 3.77 -24.23 -18.98
N ARG A 117 2.64 -24.94 -18.83
CA ARG A 117 1.32 -24.31 -18.89
C ARG A 117 0.99 -23.48 -17.65
N SER A 118 1.66 -23.65 -16.50
CA SER A 118 1.37 -22.84 -15.30
C SER A 118 1.78 -21.37 -15.49
N TRP A 119 2.97 -21.12 -16.03
CA TRP A 119 3.47 -19.78 -16.34
C TRP A 119 2.67 -19.08 -17.44
N ILE A 120 2.26 -19.82 -18.48
CA ILE A 120 1.34 -19.31 -19.51
C ILE A 120 -0.03 -19.00 -18.92
N LYS A 121 -0.52 -19.82 -17.98
CA LYS A 121 -1.80 -19.58 -17.31
C LYS A 121 -1.73 -18.37 -16.39
N ILE A 122 -0.62 -18.14 -15.69
CA ILE A 122 -0.42 -16.95 -14.85
C ILE A 122 -0.29 -15.69 -15.72
N SER A 123 0.42 -15.75 -16.85
CA SER A 123 0.51 -14.61 -17.78
C SER A 123 -0.80 -14.31 -18.52
N GLN A 124 -1.61 -15.34 -18.81
CA GLN A 124 -2.99 -15.19 -19.30
C GLN A 124 -3.94 -14.70 -18.21
N LEU A 125 -3.70 -15.04 -16.94
CA LEU A 125 -4.38 -14.43 -15.81
C LEU A 125 -3.94 -12.96 -15.67
N THR A 126 -2.67 -12.59 -15.77
CA THR A 126 -2.29 -11.16 -15.70
C THR A 126 -2.72 -10.36 -16.94
N GLY A 127 -2.81 -10.99 -18.12
CA GLY A 127 -3.23 -10.35 -19.39
C GLY A 127 -4.74 -10.31 -19.67
N SER A 128 -5.49 -11.34 -19.25
CA SER A 128 -6.96 -11.42 -19.38
C SER A 128 -7.70 -11.14 -18.06
N TYR A 129 -6.99 -11.14 -16.93
CA TYR A 129 -7.45 -10.77 -15.61
C TYR A 129 -6.58 -9.65 -15.01
N GLY A 130 -6.58 -8.50 -15.67
CA GLY A 130 -6.56 -7.21 -14.95
C GLY A 130 -7.78 -7.02 -14.02
N ASN A 131 -8.37 -8.11 -13.48
CA ASN A 131 -9.57 -8.10 -12.65
C ASN A 131 -9.81 -9.29 -11.70
N LYS A 132 -9.15 -10.48 -11.80
CA LYS A 132 -9.38 -11.61 -10.85
C LYS A 132 -8.25 -12.67 -10.81
N ILE A 133 -7.07 -12.33 -10.32
CA ILE A 133 -6.34 -13.29 -9.47
C ILE A 133 -7.01 -13.15 -8.08
N PRO A 134 -7.22 -14.19 -7.25
CA PRO A 134 -7.57 -14.00 -5.84
C PRO A 134 -6.31 -13.59 -5.05
N PHE A 135 -5.52 -12.67 -5.60
CA PHE A 135 -4.99 -11.60 -4.79
C PHE A 135 -6.20 -10.70 -4.66
N ASN A 136 -6.76 -10.56 -3.46
CA ASN A 136 -7.53 -9.36 -3.17
C ASN A 136 -6.53 -8.19 -3.25
N SER A 137 -6.07 -7.82 -4.45
CA SER A 137 -5.89 -6.41 -4.72
C SER A 137 -7.25 -5.85 -4.32
N PRO A 138 -7.36 -4.97 -3.30
CA PRO A 138 -8.57 -4.18 -3.19
C PRO A 138 -8.77 -3.70 -4.61
N GLN A 139 -9.89 -4.11 -5.24
CA GLN A 139 -10.28 -3.43 -6.45
C GLN A 139 -10.08 -1.97 -6.06
N ARG A 140 -9.28 -1.24 -6.83
CA ARG A 140 -9.64 0.15 -7.04
C ARG A 140 -11.10 0.03 -7.45
N GLU A 141 -12.03 0.12 -6.48
CA GLU A 141 -13.06 1.11 -6.57
C GLU A 141 -12.29 2.32 -7.06
N ALA A 142 -12.20 2.43 -8.38
CA ALA A 142 -11.64 3.57 -9.06
C ALA A 142 -12.62 4.64 -8.65
N SER A 143 -12.35 5.24 -7.47
CA SER A 143 -13.28 5.94 -6.58
C SER A 143 -14.54 6.20 -7.36
N ASN A 144 -15.49 5.24 -7.33
CA ASN A 144 -16.57 5.24 -8.31
C ASN A 144 -17.13 6.66 -8.20
N PRO A 145 -17.09 7.51 -9.25
CA PRO A 145 -17.40 8.90 -9.04
C PRO A 145 -18.80 9.01 -8.43
N SER A 146 -19.65 8.00 -8.60
CA SER A 146 -20.89 7.79 -7.87
C SER A 146 -20.77 7.62 -6.35
N SER A 147 -19.77 6.94 -5.76
CA SER A 147 -19.57 6.83 -4.31
C SER A 147 -18.98 8.11 -3.72
N THR A 148 -18.05 8.78 -4.40
CA THR A 148 -17.52 10.07 -3.94
C THR A 148 -18.56 11.18 -4.10
N VAL A 149 -19.29 11.20 -5.22
CA VAL A 149 -20.45 12.08 -5.41
C VAL A 149 -21.56 11.70 -4.45
N ALA A 150 -21.81 10.43 -4.12
CA ALA A 150 -22.78 10.06 -3.08
C ALA A 150 -22.33 10.49 -1.68
N THR A 151 -21.05 10.41 -1.35
CA THR A 151 -20.53 10.92 -0.07
C THR A 151 -20.62 12.43 -0.01
N ILE A 152 -20.30 13.15 -1.09
CA ILE A 152 -20.44 14.60 -1.21
C ILE A 152 -21.92 15.02 -1.22
N ILE A 153 -22.80 14.27 -1.89
CA ILE A 153 -24.25 14.52 -1.93
C ILE A 153 -24.86 14.20 -0.56
N ASN A 154 -24.49 13.10 0.09
CA ASN A 154 -24.93 12.78 1.45
C ASN A 154 -24.44 13.84 2.43
N SER A 155 -23.18 14.26 2.30
CA SER A 155 -22.59 15.38 3.05
C SER A 155 -23.37 16.68 2.85
N LEU A 156 -23.68 17.02 1.60
CA LEU A 156 -24.50 18.18 1.26
C LEU A 156 -25.93 18.01 1.77
N LEU A 157 -26.52 16.81 1.73
CA LEU A 157 -27.84 16.51 2.29
C LEU A 157 -27.85 16.58 3.81
N PHE A 158 -26.73 16.30 4.50
CA PHE A 158 -26.60 16.48 5.94
C PHE A 158 -26.43 17.95 6.34
N VAL A 159 -25.96 18.83 5.44
CA VAL A 159 -25.93 20.28 5.68
C VAL A 159 -27.23 20.94 5.24
N VAL A 160 -27.74 20.59 4.06
CA VAL A 160 -28.93 21.15 3.41
C VAL A 160 -30.22 20.58 3.99
N GLY A 161 -30.25 19.32 4.42
CA GLY A 161 -31.44 18.66 5.00
C GLY A 161 -31.91 19.28 6.32
N PRO A 162 -31.02 19.54 7.29
CA PRO A 162 -31.38 20.31 8.47
C PRO A 162 -31.75 21.75 8.13
N LEU A 163 -31.08 22.38 7.15
CA LEU A 163 -31.41 23.73 6.66
C LEU A 163 -32.81 23.79 6.04
N THR A 164 -33.24 22.80 5.26
CA THR A 164 -34.57 22.76 4.64
C THR A 164 -35.64 22.41 5.67
N LEU A 165 -35.38 21.47 6.59
CA LEU A 165 -36.29 21.18 7.70
C LEU A 165 -36.45 22.39 8.65
N PHE A 166 -35.38 23.14 8.92
CA PHE A 166 -35.45 24.40 9.68
C PHE A 166 -36.11 25.54 8.90
N ALA A 167 -35.89 25.66 7.59
CA ALA A 167 -36.57 26.67 6.77
C ALA A 167 -38.07 26.38 6.64
N MET A 168 -38.48 25.11 6.71
CA MET A 168 -39.89 24.70 6.80
C MET A 168 -40.47 24.81 8.22
N TRP A 169 -39.66 25.12 9.23
CA TRP A 169 -40.10 25.19 10.63
C TRP A 169 -41.17 26.25 10.92
N PRO A 170 -41.13 27.49 10.37
CA PRO A 170 -42.21 28.47 10.57
C PRO A 170 -43.56 27.98 10.04
N LEU A 171 -43.54 27.14 9.00
CA LEU A 171 -44.72 26.46 8.45
C LEU A 171 -45.20 25.33 9.37
N MET A 172 -44.29 24.56 9.97
CA MET A 172 -44.61 23.47 10.91
C MET A 172 -45.07 23.98 12.29
N ALA A 173 -44.53 25.11 12.77
CA ALA A 173 -44.87 25.70 14.06
C ALA A 173 -46.35 26.11 14.17
N SER A 174 -46.99 26.40 13.02
CA SER A 174 -48.44 26.59 12.94
C SER A 174 -49.27 25.30 13.13
N PHE A 175 -48.66 24.11 13.07
CA PHE A 175 -49.34 22.81 13.10
C PHE A 175 -48.96 21.91 14.28
N VAL A 176 -47.95 22.24 15.09
CA VAL A 176 -47.53 21.42 16.25
C VAL A 176 -47.99 22.09 17.55
N PRO A 177 -49.11 21.64 18.16
CA PRO A 177 -49.75 22.34 19.26
C PRO A 177 -49.13 22.11 20.65
N SER A 178 -47.96 21.45 20.76
CA SER A 178 -47.35 21.16 22.07
C SER A 178 -45.86 21.52 22.15
N ASP A 179 -45.52 22.37 23.11
CA ASP A 179 -44.15 22.79 23.44
C ASP A 179 -43.22 21.58 23.69
N LEU A 180 -43.78 20.47 24.18
CA LEU A 180 -43.07 19.22 24.44
C LEU A 180 -42.44 18.61 23.18
N VAL A 181 -43.15 18.58 22.05
CA VAL A 181 -42.64 17.96 20.81
C VAL A 181 -41.46 18.76 20.26
N PHE A 182 -41.53 20.09 20.39
CA PHE A 182 -40.43 20.96 20.01
C PHE A 182 -39.17 20.73 20.83
N GLU A 183 -39.30 20.69 22.15
CA GLU A 183 -38.17 20.43 23.04
C GLU A 183 -37.51 19.08 22.75
N ILE A 184 -38.31 18.04 22.47
CA ILE A 184 -37.80 16.70 22.10
C ILE A 184 -37.01 16.75 20.79
N ILE A 185 -37.50 17.45 19.76
CA ILE A 185 -36.80 17.56 18.47
C ILE A 185 -35.49 18.35 18.61
N VAL A 186 -35.52 19.45 19.37
CA VAL A 186 -34.32 20.26 19.65
C VAL A 186 -33.29 19.43 20.43
N CYS A 187 -33.72 18.70 21.46
CA CYS A 187 -32.88 17.78 22.22
C CYS A 187 -32.25 16.70 21.34
N SER A 188 -33.05 16.02 20.50
CA SER A 188 -32.57 14.91 19.68
C SER A 188 -31.58 15.38 18.62
N THR A 189 -31.85 16.53 17.99
CA THR A 189 -30.95 17.14 17.00
C THR A 189 -29.63 17.56 17.63
N SER A 190 -29.69 18.20 18.81
CA SER A 190 -28.51 18.60 19.58
C SER A 190 -27.66 17.39 19.98
N ALA A 191 -28.29 16.34 20.52
CA ALA A 191 -27.61 15.11 20.90
C ALA A 191 -26.94 14.42 19.69
N ALA A 192 -27.65 14.29 18.56
CA ALA A 192 -27.10 13.72 17.35
C ALA A 192 -25.90 14.53 16.82
N THR A 193 -26.02 15.86 16.79
CA THR A 193 -24.94 16.75 16.36
C THR A 193 -23.73 16.64 17.29
N GLY A 194 -23.96 16.57 18.60
CA GLY A 194 -22.90 16.38 19.60
C GLY A 194 -22.15 15.07 19.39
N VAL A 195 -22.86 13.95 19.17
CA VAL A 195 -22.24 12.65 18.87
C VAL A 195 -21.42 12.71 17.58
N LEU A 196 -21.95 13.31 16.52
CA LEU A 196 -21.22 13.49 15.26
C LEU A 196 -19.98 14.39 15.42
N GLY A 197 -20.07 15.44 16.23
CA GLY A 197 -18.94 16.30 16.58
C GLY A 197 -17.83 15.52 17.28
N LEU A 198 -18.17 14.67 18.25
CA LEU A 198 -17.22 13.79 18.93
C LEU A 198 -16.55 12.80 17.97
N LEU A 199 -17.34 12.14 17.12
CA LEU A 199 -16.80 11.23 16.09
C LEU A 199 -15.88 11.98 15.11
N SER A 200 -16.21 13.22 14.77
CA SER A 200 -15.39 14.08 13.90
C SER A 200 -14.07 14.45 14.55
N ILE A 201 -14.03 14.70 15.85
CA ILE A 201 -12.77 14.92 16.60
C ILE A 201 -11.91 13.67 16.53
N VAL A 202 -12.46 12.49 16.81
CA VAL A 202 -11.71 11.23 16.75
C VAL A 202 -11.12 11.03 15.36
N ASN A 203 -11.91 11.28 14.30
CA ASN A 203 -11.44 11.18 12.92
C ASN A 203 -10.31 12.19 12.61
N LEU A 204 -10.49 13.46 12.99
CA LEU A 204 -9.47 14.50 12.78
C LEU A 204 -8.17 14.19 13.51
N VAL A 205 -8.24 13.71 14.75
CA VAL A 205 -7.04 13.33 15.51
C VAL A 205 -6.33 12.18 14.82
N ASN A 206 -7.05 11.16 14.33
CA ASN A 206 -6.46 10.06 13.58
C ASN A 206 -5.77 10.55 12.30
N LEU A 207 -6.46 11.36 11.49
CA LEU A 207 -5.92 11.90 10.24
C LEU A 207 -4.68 12.78 10.50
N TRP A 208 -4.71 13.61 11.53
CA TRP A 208 -3.59 14.46 11.89
C TRP A 208 -2.41 13.64 12.41
N ALA A 209 -2.66 12.61 13.22
CA ALA A 209 -1.60 11.74 13.72
C ALA A 209 -0.94 10.96 12.58
N ASP A 210 -1.72 10.38 11.66
CA ASP A 210 -1.21 9.75 10.44
C ASP A 210 -0.42 10.76 9.57
N GLY A 211 -0.88 12.01 9.50
CA GLY A 211 -0.20 13.08 8.79
C GLY A 211 1.15 13.46 9.40
N ILE A 212 1.22 13.56 10.73
CA ILE A 212 2.46 13.83 11.47
C ILE A 212 3.46 12.68 11.30
N GLU A 213 2.99 11.44 11.38
CA GLU A 213 3.82 10.26 11.14
C GLU A 213 4.44 10.29 9.74
N ARG A 214 3.64 10.55 8.69
CA ARG A 214 4.17 10.68 7.32
C ARG A 214 5.23 11.77 7.19
N MET A 215 5.03 12.90 7.85
CA MET A 215 6.05 13.97 7.89
C MET A 215 7.33 13.51 8.59
N TRP A 216 7.21 12.80 9.72
CA TRP A 216 8.33 12.25 10.47
C TRP A 216 9.15 11.25 9.63
N HIS A 217 8.47 10.41 8.85
CA HIS A 217 9.12 9.43 7.97
C HIS A 217 9.57 9.99 6.62
N HIS A 218 9.44 11.30 6.38
CA HIS A 218 9.81 11.97 5.12
C HIS A 218 9.05 11.40 3.90
N GLU A 219 7.83 10.90 4.09
CA GLU A 219 6.98 10.34 3.03
C GLU A 219 6.19 11.42 2.27
N GLY A 220 6.62 12.68 2.39
CA GLY A 220 5.99 13.85 1.79
C GLY A 220 5.06 14.60 2.76
N TRP A 221 5.26 15.91 2.84
CA TRP A 221 4.52 16.82 3.73
C TRP A 221 3.26 17.42 3.08
N GLN A 222 3.15 17.33 1.75
CA GLN A 222 2.12 18.03 0.98
C GLN A 222 0.71 17.54 1.32
N LYS A 223 0.51 16.21 1.44
CA LYS A 223 -0.81 15.62 1.75
C LYS A 223 -1.29 16.04 3.15
N PRO A 224 -0.50 15.85 4.24
CA PRO A 224 -0.90 16.30 5.58
C PRO A 224 -1.21 17.80 5.67
N VAL A 225 -0.40 18.65 5.00
CA VAL A 225 -0.64 20.09 4.98
C VAL A 225 -1.92 20.43 4.22
N LEU A 226 -2.18 19.78 3.08
CA LEU A 226 -3.40 19.99 2.31
C LEU A 226 -4.65 19.52 3.08
N GLU A 227 -4.58 18.39 3.79
CA GLU A 227 -5.63 17.90 4.69
C GLU A 227 -5.92 18.91 5.81
N LEU A 228 -4.86 19.43 6.45
CA LEU A 228 -4.99 20.45 7.50
C LEU A 228 -5.63 21.74 6.98
N VAL A 229 -5.11 22.30 5.88
CA VAL A 229 -5.64 23.54 5.29
C VAL A 229 -7.08 23.36 4.84
N THR A 230 -7.41 22.26 4.17
CA THR A 230 -8.78 22.00 3.72
C THR A 230 -9.72 21.80 4.90
N SER A 231 -9.29 21.09 5.95
CA SER A 231 -10.08 20.94 7.18
C SER A 231 -10.38 22.29 7.84
N LEU A 232 -9.41 23.21 7.89
CA LEU A 232 -9.60 24.55 8.45
C LEU A 232 -10.56 25.40 7.60
N VAL A 233 -10.37 25.42 6.28
CA VAL A 233 -11.23 26.21 5.38
C VAL A 233 -12.66 25.69 5.41
N VAL A 234 -12.87 24.37 5.32
CA VAL A 234 -14.22 23.78 5.33
C VAL A 234 -14.85 23.93 6.71
N GLY A 235 -14.10 23.72 7.80
CA GLY A 235 -14.61 23.91 9.16
C GLY A 235 -15.06 25.35 9.43
N LEU A 236 -14.23 26.34 9.08
CA LEU A 236 -14.59 27.76 9.20
C LEU A 236 -15.76 28.13 8.29
N GLY A 237 -15.80 27.59 7.07
CA GLY A 237 -16.92 27.76 6.15
C GLY A 237 -18.23 27.21 6.72
N SER A 238 -18.20 26.03 7.33
CA SER A 238 -19.35 25.42 8.00
C SER A 238 -19.83 26.24 9.19
N LEU A 239 -18.92 26.81 10.00
CA LEU A 239 -19.28 27.73 11.09
C LEU A 239 -19.92 29.02 10.56
N ALA A 240 -19.34 29.63 9.52
CA ALA A 240 -19.88 30.84 8.92
C ALA A 240 -21.29 30.60 8.36
N LEU A 241 -21.51 29.50 7.65
CA LEU A 241 -22.83 29.10 7.15
C LEU A 241 -23.82 28.85 8.30
N PHE A 242 -23.38 28.22 9.38
CA PHE A 242 -24.20 28.03 10.58
C PHE A 242 -24.62 29.38 11.19
N CYS A 243 -23.69 30.30 11.40
CA CYS A 243 -23.98 31.62 11.98
C CYS A 243 -24.89 32.49 11.12
N LEU A 244 -24.82 32.34 9.78
CA LEU A 244 -25.63 33.12 8.85
C LEU A 244 -27.08 32.63 8.73
N VAL A 245 -27.31 31.32 8.89
CA VAL A 245 -28.64 30.73 8.64
C VAL A 245 -29.22 30.12 9.92
N PRO A 246 -28.93 28.86 10.31
CA PRO A 246 -29.61 28.20 11.44
C PRO A 246 -29.31 28.84 12.80
N GLY A 247 -28.11 29.40 12.97
CA GLY A 247 -27.68 30.03 14.22
C GLY A 247 -28.52 31.25 14.60
N GLN A 248 -28.92 32.06 13.61
CA GLN A 248 -29.78 33.22 13.86
C GLN A 248 -31.16 32.80 14.38
N PHE A 249 -31.74 31.74 13.81
CA PHE A 249 -33.02 31.20 14.25
C PHE A 249 -32.94 30.61 15.66
N LEU A 250 -31.91 29.82 15.97
CA LEU A 250 -31.72 29.27 17.31
C LEU A 250 -31.51 30.37 18.36
N LEU A 251 -30.81 31.45 18.00
CA LEU A 251 -30.64 32.61 18.87
C LEU A 251 -31.97 33.32 19.13
N LEU A 252 -32.81 33.48 18.10
CA LEU A 252 -34.17 34.00 18.27
C LEU A 252 -35.01 33.10 19.19
N VAL A 253 -35.03 31.78 18.95
CA VAL A 253 -35.76 30.83 19.82
C VAL A 253 -35.27 30.91 21.27
N ALA A 254 -33.95 30.95 21.49
CA ALA A 254 -33.38 31.04 22.83
C ALA A 254 -33.78 32.35 23.54
N PHE A 255 -33.73 33.48 22.83
CA PHE A 255 -34.03 34.79 23.39
C PHE A 255 -35.52 34.98 23.68
N TRP A 256 -36.38 34.63 22.72
CA TRP A 256 -37.83 34.83 22.83
C TRP A 256 -38.50 33.76 23.68
N GLY A 257 -38.07 32.50 23.55
CA GLY A 257 -38.61 31.38 24.32
C GLY A 257 -38.05 31.25 25.74
N LYS A 258 -37.02 32.05 26.10
CA LYS A 258 -36.28 31.94 27.38
C LYS A 258 -35.83 30.51 27.69
N SER A 259 -35.58 29.72 26.64
CA SER A 259 -35.26 28.30 26.78
C SER A 259 -33.77 28.13 26.93
N LEU A 260 -33.34 27.74 28.14
CA LEU A 260 -31.94 27.34 28.40
C LEU A 260 -31.50 26.19 27.50
N LEU A 261 -32.44 25.30 27.15
CA LEU A 261 -32.19 24.18 26.25
C LEU A 261 -31.85 24.66 24.83
N ALA A 262 -32.57 25.66 24.31
CA ALA A 262 -32.27 26.25 23.00
C ALA A 262 -30.89 26.92 22.97
N LEU A 263 -30.50 27.59 24.06
CA LEU A 263 -29.17 28.18 24.20
C LEU A 263 -28.07 27.09 24.24
N ALA A 264 -28.28 26.02 25.00
CA ALA A 264 -27.35 24.88 25.06
C ALA A 264 -27.18 24.24 23.68
N THR A 265 -28.27 24.02 22.95
CA THR A 265 -28.25 23.51 21.57
C THR A 265 -27.50 24.43 20.63
N LEU A 266 -27.73 25.75 20.69
CA LEU A 266 -26.99 26.73 19.89
C LEU A 266 -25.46 26.56 20.09
N ILE A 267 -25.01 26.45 21.33
CA ILE A 267 -23.58 26.31 21.66
C ILE A 267 -23.04 24.97 21.16
N ILE A 268 -23.72 23.86 21.43
CA ILE A 268 -23.29 22.52 21.01
C ILE A 268 -23.19 22.45 19.48
N THR A 269 -24.21 22.92 18.76
CA THR A 269 -24.20 22.93 17.29
C THR A 269 -23.13 23.88 16.74
N ALA A 270 -22.95 25.08 17.32
CA ALA A 270 -21.91 26.01 16.90
C ALA A 270 -20.49 25.41 17.01
N ILE A 271 -20.24 24.55 18.00
CA ILE A 271 -18.95 23.86 18.18
C ILE A 271 -18.85 22.63 17.27
N ALA A 272 -19.91 21.82 17.20
CA ALA A 272 -19.86 20.56 16.47
C ALA A 272 -19.85 20.75 14.94
N THR A 273 -20.58 21.74 14.40
CA THR A 273 -20.64 22.01 12.96
C THR A 273 -19.28 22.26 12.30
N PRO A 274 -18.38 23.13 12.81
CA PRO A 274 -17.05 23.29 12.23
C PRO A 274 -16.20 22.02 12.34
N LEU A 275 -16.34 21.22 13.39
CA LEU A 275 -15.60 19.96 13.54
C LEU A 275 -16.03 18.93 12.48
N ILE A 276 -17.34 18.83 12.25
CA ILE A 276 -17.90 17.98 11.18
C ILE A 276 -17.42 18.46 9.81
N GLY A 277 -17.51 19.77 9.55
CA GLY A 277 -17.01 20.37 8.31
C GLY A 277 -15.51 20.11 8.09
N ALA A 278 -14.70 20.28 9.13
CA ALA A 278 -13.27 20.03 9.08
C ALA A 278 -12.93 18.57 8.77
N SER A 279 -13.60 17.63 9.45
CA SER A 279 -13.45 16.19 9.20
C SER A 279 -13.78 15.84 7.75
N MET A 280 -14.87 16.40 7.21
CA MET A 280 -15.26 16.20 5.81
C MET A 280 -14.25 16.81 4.83
N GLY A 281 -13.71 18.00 5.13
CA GLY A 281 -12.68 18.65 4.33
C GLY A 281 -11.41 17.82 4.23
N ALA A 282 -10.97 17.22 5.34
CA ALA A 282 -9.81 16.33 5.34
C ALA A 282 -10.06 15.06 4.50
N ASN A 283 -11.22 14.41 4.66
CA ASN A 283 -11.59 13.23 3.87
C ASN A 283 -11.67 13.54 2.36
N LEU A 284 -12.07 14.74 1.97
CA LEU A 284 -12.10 15.15 0.56
C LEU A 284 -10.70 15.14 -0.05
N VAL A 285 -9.69 15.61 0.69
CA VAL A 285 -8.29 15.60 0.24
C VAL A 285 -7.79 14.18 0.05
N GLU A 286 -8.18 13.24 0.92
CA GLU A 286 -7.81 11.83 0.78
C GLU A 286 -8.25 11.24 -0.56
N HIS A 287 -9.43 11.64 -1.05
CA HIS A 287 -9.98 11.20 -2.34
C HIS A 287 -9.37 11.94 -3.53
N CYS A 288 -9.06 13.23 -3.39
CA CYS A 288 -8.58 14.06 -4.49
C CYS A 288 -7.05 14.01 -4.67
N TYR A 289 -6.31 13.71 -3.60
CA TYR A 289 -4.86 13.82 -3.57
C TYR A 289 -4.19 12.48 -3.23
N SER A 290 -3.58 11.86 -4.23
CA SER A 290 -2.77 10.66 -4.08
C SER A 290 -1.30 11.04 -4.11
N ASN A 291 -0.66 11.13 -2.94
CA ASN A 291 0.79 11.31 -2.85
C ASN A 291 1.47 10.03 -3.34
N LYS A 292 2.18 10.04 -4.48
CA LYS A 292 2.76 8.83 -5.09
C LYS A 292 3.91 8.22 -4.29
N GLU A 293 4.54 9.00 -3.40
CA GLU A 293 5.77 8.59 -2.71
C GLU A 293 5.53 7.92 -1.36
N ALA A 294 4.39 8.22 -0.71
CA ALA A 294 4.06 7.66 0.58
C ALA A 294 3.81 6.15 0.47
N ILE A 295 4.30 5.37 1.42
CA ILE A 295 4.07 3.91 1.44
C ILE A 295 2.62 3.71 1.86
N ASP A 296 1.84 3.05 1.00
CA ASP A 296 0.48 2.65 1.31
C ASP A 296 0.41 1.12 1.23
N PRO A 297 0.07 0.42 2.33
CA PRO A 297 -0.18 -1.00 2.34
C PRO A 297 -1.09 -1.50 1.20
N LYS A 298 -2.06 -0.68 0.79
CA LYS A 298 -3.07 -1.06 -0.20
C LYS A 298 -2.60 -0.90 -1.65
N ASP A 299 -1.53 -0.14 -1.90
CA ASP A 299 -1.10 0.19 -3.25
C ASP A 299 0.28 -0.44 -3.57
N PRO A 300 0.28 -1.52 -4.37
CA PRO A 300 1.47 -2.26 -4.81
C PRO A 300 2.62 -1.42 -5.35
N GLN A 301 2.30 -0.34 -6.05
CA GLN A 301 3.27 0.42 -6.84
C GLN A 301 4.14 1.34 -5.98
N ARG A 302 3.71 1.61 -4.73
CA ARG A 302 4.42 2.50 -3.79
C ARG A 302 5.61 1.85 -3.09
N TYR A 303 5.78 0.54 -3.29
CA TYR A 303 6.91 -0.22 -2.79
C TYR A 303 8.09 -0.25 -3.77
N GLY A 304 7.93 0.32 -4.97
CA GLY A 304 9.02 0.47 -5.93
C GLY A 304 10.06 1.48 -5.44
N LEU A 305 11.33 1.25 -5.80
CA LEU A 305 12.41 2.21 -5.60
C LEU A 305 12.42 3.20 -6.76
N SER A 306 12.50 4.49 -6.45
CA SER A 306 12.78 5.53 -7.44
C SER A 306 14.22 5.41 -7.97
N ASP A 307 14.48 6.00 -9.14
CA ASP A 307 15.82 6.03 -9.73
C ASP A 307 16.84 6.72 -8.80
N SER A 308 16.41 7.78 -8.09
CA SER A 308 17.23 8.48 -7.10
C SER A 308 17.54 7.63 -5.87
N GLU A 309 16.58 6.87 -5.37
CA GLU A 309 16.81 5.94 -4.25
C GLU A 309 17.73 4.81 -4.67
N THR A 310 17.57 4.29 -5.89
CA THR A 310 18.44 3.26 -6.46
C THR A 310 19.87 3.76 -6.53
N GLN A 311 20.10 4.99 -7.00
CA GLN A 311 21.42 5.60 -7.03
C GLN A 311 22.00 5.81 -5.61
N HIS A 312 21.18 6.30 -4.68
CA HIS A 312 21.60 6.49 -3.29
C HIS A 312 22.00 5.16 -2.61
N LEU A 313 21.26 4.07 -2.87
CA LEU A 313 21.60 2.74 -2.36
C LEU A 313 22.94 2.23 -2.93
N LEU A 314 23.20 2.49 -4.21
CA LEU A 314 24.50 2.16 -4.82
C LEU A 314 25.65 2.96 -4.18
N GLU A 315 25.44 4.24 -3.86
CA GLU A 315 26.41 5.08 -3.13
C GLU A 315 26.68 4.54 -1.70
N LEU A 316 25.68 3.93 -1.07
CA LEU A 316 25.80 3.25 0.22
C LEU A 316 26.26 1.79 0.12
N ASN A 317 26.71 1.32 -1.05
CA ASN A 317 27.16 -0.05 -1.29
C ASN A 317 26.09 -1.14 -1.01
N HIS A 318 24.81 -0.79 -1.21
CA HIS A 318 23.70 -1.75 -1.19
C HIS A 318 23.39 -2.21 -2.62
N ASP A 319 23.05 -3.50 -2.78
CA ASP A 319 22.54 -4.03 -4.04
C ASP A 319 21.05 -3.70 -4.20
N PRO A 320 20.67 -2.78 -5.11
CA PRO A 320 19.28 -2.38 -5.27
C PRO A 320 18.38 -3.54 -5.73
N ILE A 321 18.91 -4.55 -6.41
CA ILE A 321 18.11 -5.70 -6.85
C ILE A 321 17.68 -6.52 -5.63
N THR A 322 18.63 -6.85 -4.76
CA THR A 322 18.34 -7.58 -3.52
C THR A 322 17.42 -6.78 -2.60
N VAL A 323 17.61 -5.45 -2.49
CA VAL A 323 16.70 -4.57 -1.73
C VAL A 323 15.27 -4.63 -2.31
N LYS A 324 15.11 -4.57 -3.64
CA LYS A 324 13.77 -4.71 -4.27
C LYS A 324 13.13 -6.05 -3.96
N CYS A 325 13.87 -7.15 -4.02
CA CYS A 325 13.37 -8.48 -3.66
C CYS A 325 12.91 -8.53 -2.19
N ALA A 326 13.71 -7.97 -1.28
CA ALA A 326 13.39 -7.90 0.13
C ALA A 326 12.12 -7.09 0.41
N ILE A 327 11.96 -5.93 -0.25
CA ILE A 327 10.74 -5.10 -0.14
C ILE A 327 9.51 -5.86 -0.66
N VAL A 328 9.64 -6.60 -1.76
CA VAL A 328 8.54 -7.43 -2.30
C VAL A 328 8.17 -8.55 -1.32
N ALA A 329 9.15 -9.16 -0.66
CA ALA A 329 8.92 -10.15 0.38
C ALA A 329 8.16 -9.54 1.57
N LEU A 330 8.65 -8.42 2.13
CA LEU A 330 8.00 -7.70 3.24
C LEU A 330 6.56 -7.33 2.91
N ARG A 331 6.33 -6.86 1.67
CA ARG A 331 5.00 -6.55 1.18
C ARG A 331 4.09 -7.78 1.14
N SER A 332 4.61 -8.96 0.80
CA SER A 332 3.81 -10.18 0.79
C SER A 332 3.33 -10.57 2.19
N GLU A 333 4.15 -10.39 3.22
CA GLU A 333 3.75 -10.59 4.62
C GLU A 333 2.75 -9.54 5.09
N ILE A 334 2.97 -8.28 4.73
CA ILE A 334 2.03 -7.19 4.97
C ILE A 334 0.64 -7.54 4.39
N ALA A 335 0.60 -8.04 3.16
CA ALA A 335 -0.65 -8.46 2.52
C ALA A 335 -1.31 -9.66 3.20
N GLU A 336 -0.52 -10.60 3.76
CA GLU A 336 -1.04 -11.73 4.53
C GLU A 336 -1.70 -11.27 5.83
N ILE A 337 -1.08 -10.35 6.56
CA ILE A 337 -1.67 -9.75 7.77
C ILE A 337 -2.98 -9.04 7.43
N GLN A 338 -3.00 -8.31 6.30
CA GLN A 338 -4.14 -7.50 5.87
C GLN A 338 -5.33 -8.33 5.36
N ASN A 339 -5.08 -9.52 4.79
CA ASN A 339 -6.13 -10.43 4.32
C ASN A 339 -6.91 -11.10 5.46
N ASN A 340 -6.47 -11.01 6.71
CA ASN A 340 -7.19 -11.54 7.88
C ASN A 340 -8.34 -10.61 8.34
N ASP A 341 -8.98 -9.88 7.41
CA ASP A 341 -10.10 -8.95 7.58
C ASP A 341 -9.89 -7.74 8.52
N ASP A 342 -8.68 -7.50 9.02
CA ASP A 342 -8.39 -6.32 9.82
C ASP A 342 -8.22 -5.08 8.90
N PRO A 343 -9.03 -4.01 9.05
CA PRO A 343 -8.80 -2.77 8.33
C PRO A 343 -7.42 -2.22 8.69
N THR A 344 -6.75 -1.59 7.72
CA THR A 344 -5.45 -0.91 7.93
C THR A 344 -5.51 -0.12 9.24
N PRO A 345 -4.69 -0.48 10.24
CA PRO A 345 -4.82 0.10 11.56
C PRO A 345 -4.57 1.60 11.47
N GLY A 346 -5.50 2.40 11.98
CA GLY A 346 -5.27 3.83 12.20
C GLY A 346 -4.16 4.02 13.23
N PHE A 347 -3.57 5.22 13.29
CA PHE A 347 -2.45 5.57 14.16
C PHE A 347 -2.46 4.91 15.56
N PHE A 348 -3.56 5.01 16.30
CA PHE A 348 -3.63 4.43 17.65
C PHE A 348 -3.69 2.90 17.67
N ASN A 349 -4.30 2.28 16.66
CA ASN A 349 -4.36 0.82 16.55
C ASN A 349 -3.04 0.22 16.08
N ARG A 350 -2.14 1.00 15.45
CA ARG A 350 -0.79 0.54 15.05
C ARG A 350 0.11 0.22 16.24
N HIS A 351 -0.20 0.73 17.42
CA HIS A 351 0.61 0.50 18.61
C HIS A 351 0.23 -0.78 19.38
N SER A 352 -0.81 -1.51 18.92
CA SER A 352 -1.34 -2.70 19.58
C SER A 352 -1.64 -3.84 18.60
N GLY A 353 -1.59 -5.09 19.09
CA GLY A 353 -1.99 -6.28 18.33
C GLY A 353 -1.27 -6.46 16.99
N SER A 354 -2.03 -6.84 15.95
CA SER A 354 -1.57 -7.03 14.56
C SER A 354 -0.98 -5.75 13.95
N GLY A 355 -1.46 -4.58 14.39
CA GLY A 355 -0.98 -3.29 13.90
C GLY A 355 0.46 -3.00 14.27
N LYS A 356 0.96 -3.54 15.40
CA LYS A 356 2.37 -3.39 15.79
C LYS A 356 3.28 -4.15 14.84
N THR A 357 2.94 -5.39 14.50
CA THR A 357 3.72 -6.21 13.56
C THR A 357 3.74 -5.55 12.19
N MET A 358 2.58 -5.08 11.71
CA MET A 358 2.47 -4.34 10.46
C MET A 358 3.38 -3.10 10.43
N GLN A 359 3.41 -2.32 11.52
CA GLN A 359 4.26 -1.14 11.60
C GLN A 359 5.75 -1.51 11.57
N VAL A 360 6.16 -2.58 12.24
CA VAL A 360 7.54 -3.08 12.21
C VAL A 360 7.96 -3.44 10.78
N LEU A 361 7.10 -4.13 10.03
CA LEU A 361 7.37 -4.46 8.62
C LEU A 361 7.46 -3.20 7.75
N LEU A 362 6.58 -2.21 7.95
CA LEU A 362 6.64 -0.93 7.22
C LEU A 362 7.90 -0.14 7.57
N ASP A 363 8.32 -0.14 8.83
CA ASP A 363 9.56 0.50 9.27
C ASP A 363 10.79 -0.17 8.64
N GLN A 364 10.81 -1.51 8.55
CA GLN A 364 11.85 -2.24 7.81
C GLN A 364 11.89 -1.85 6.33
N VAL A 365 10.74 -1.71 5.65
CA VAL A 365 10.70 -1.22 4.26
C VAL A 365 11.31 0.18 4.16
N ARG A 366 10.98 1.09 5.10
CA ARG A 366 11.54 2.46 5.13
C ARG A 366 13.05 2.45 5.36
N GLU A 367 13.53 1.61 6.27
CA GLU A 367 14.95 1.48 6.58
C GLU A 367 15.74 0.89 5.42
N LEU A 368 15.18 -0.10 4.72
CA LEU A 368 15.77 -0.65 3.48
C LEU A 368 15.86 0.42 2.38
N ARG A 369 14.79 1.19 2.16
CA ARG A 369 14.78 2.28 1.15
C ARG A 369 15.83 3.35 1.45
N ARG A 370 16.06 3.64 2.73
CA ARG A 370 17.07 4.60 3.19
C ARG A 370 18.49 4.02 3.15
N GLY A 371 18.65 2.70 3.01
CA GLY A 371 19.94 2.03 3.12
C GLY A 371 20.52 2.06 4.53
N THR A 372 19.67 2.10 5.58
CA THR A 372 20.13 2.08 6.98
C THR A 372 20.34 0.66 7.50
N ILE A 373 19.62 -0.32 6.96
CA ILE A 373 19.78 -1.74 7.30
C ILE A 373 20.25 -2.54 6.08
N PHE A 374 21.15 -3.47 6.34
CA PHE A 374 21.77 -4.32 5.31
C PHE A 374 21.16 -5.71 5.26
N GLU A 375 20.52 -6.15 6.33
CA GLU A 375 20.03 -7.51 6.48
C GLU A 375 18.57 -7.45 6.92
N VAL A 376 17.73 -8.28 6.34
CA VAL A 376 16.32 -8.37 6.72
C VAL A 376 15.85 -9.81 6.65
N GLU A 377 15.14 -10.23 7.70
CA GLU A 377 14.47 -11.52 7.79
C GLU A 377 12.98 -11.30 7.56
N VAL A 378 12.40 -12.08 6.63
CA VAL A 378 11.00 -12.01 6.21
C VAL A 378 10.46 -13.44 6.20
N GLY A 379 9.79 -13.82 7.28
CA GLY A 379 9.33 -15.19 7.48
C GLY A 379 10.52 -16.14 7.54
N ASP A 380 10.61 -17.06 6.58
CA ASP A 380 11.74 -17.99 6.45
C ASP A 380 12.86 -17.45 5.52
N LEU A 381 12.68 -16.26 4.93
CA LEU A 381 13.63 -15.68 3.98
C LEU A 381 14.61 -14.75 4.68
N TYR A 382 15.88 -14.79 4.30
CA TYR A 382 16.90 -13.87 4.82
C TYR A 382 17.65 -13.19 3.67
N PHE A 383 17.52 -11.87 3.57
CA PHE A 383 18.15 -11.08 2.52
C PHE A 383 19.36 -10.31 3.07
N ASP A 384 20.56 -10.56 2.51
CA ASP A 384 21.74 -9.71 2.68
C ASP A 384 21.84 -8.75 1.49
N CYS A 385 21.55 -7.48 1.74
CA CYS A 385 21.47 -6.41 0.76
C CYS A 385 22.83 -5.75 0.47
N ARG A 386 23.94 -6.21 1.06
CA ARG A 386 25.26 -5.68 0.75
C ARG A 386 25.64 -6.04 -0.69
N MET A 387 26.31 -5.13 -1.40
CA MET A 387 26.90 -5.51 -2.67
C MET A 387 27.93 -6.61 -2.43
N GLN A 388 27.66 -7.80 -2.97
CA GLN A 388 28.63 -8.87 -3.00
C GLN A 388 29.79 -8.37 -3.88
N THR A 389 30.88 -7.96 -3.24
CA THR A 389 32.13 -7.63 -3.92
C THR A 389 32.60 -8.90 -4.59
N ASN A 390 32.25 -9.07 -5.86
CA ASN A 390 32.64 -10.23 -6.63
C ASN A 390 34.16 -10.11 -6.82
N PRO A 391 34.99 -10.91 -6.11
CA PRO A 391 36.44 -10.70 -6.09
C PRO A 391 37.10 -11.01 -7.45
N SER A 392 36.32 -11.49 -8.42
CA SER A 392 36.74 -11.89 -9.76
C SER A 392 36.73 -10.76 -10.79
N VAL A 393 36.32 -9.53 -10.44
CA VAL A 393 36.40 -8.35 -11.32
C VAL A 393 37.39 -7.30 -10.80
N GLU A 394 38.38 -7.70 -9.99
CA GLU A 394 39.68 -7.04 -10.07
C GLU A 394 40.30 -7.41 -11.42
N LEU A 395 40.03 -6.57 -12.41
CA LEU A 395 40.77 -6.49 -13.67
C LEU A 395 42.25 -6.72 -13.38
N GLN A 396 42.79 -7.88 -13.77
CA GLN A 396 44.24 -8.10 -13.83
C GLN A 396 44.89 -6.91 -14.54
N PRO A 397 45.59 -6.00 -13.86
CA PRO A 397 46.35 -4.95 -14.52
C PRO A 397 47.76 -5.50 -14.74
N ALA A 398 47.92 -6.64 -15.42
CA ALA A 398 49.23 -7.28 -15.55
C ALA A 398 49.32 -8.37 -16.64
N LEU A 399 48.85 -8.11 -17.87
CA LEU A 399 49.31 -8.85 -19.06
C LEU A 399 49.55 -7.92 -20.27
N LEU A 400 50.01 -6.70 -19.98
CA LEU A 400 50.73 -5.85 -20.91
C LEU A 400 52.10 -5.54 -20.29
N ASN A 401 53.01 -6.50 -20.40
CA ASN A 401 54.45 -6.31 -20.59
C ASN A 401 55.11 -7.65 -20.91
#